data_AF-A0A7S4CCK5-F1
#
_entry.id   AF-A0A7S4CCK5-F1
#
_cell.length_a   1.000
_cell.length_b   1.000
_cell.length_c   1.000
_cell.angle_alpha   90.00
_cell.angle_beta   90.00
_cell.angle_gamma   90.00
#
_symmetry.space_group_name_H-M   'P 1'
#
loop_
_entity.id
_entity.type
_entity.pdbx_description
1 polymer ?
#
loop_
_entity_poly.entity_id
_entity_poly.type
_entity_poly.pdbx_seq_one_letter_code
_entity_poly.pdbx_strand_id
1 'polypeptide(L)'
;QTLHLWPRFRMEVIQSIECRRPDVVEICPRLTDRMAQIQGYVTDIMAQVLSELQTKSAQTIAALHLSIESVLSGDLFKTMRDELGPSYHTLPVCSKRLLEDLRCLKDLLVLLYTVDCVAFFQYLENLIASSRSSSGVTGLDPIPAEWVLTSNTSKLMATARERVFMISRKRKAEAEAEAEDEDEEQERLEVL
;
A
#
# COMPACT_ATOMS: atom_id res chain seq x y z
N GLN A 1 28.17 32.39 -21.19
CA GLN A 1 27.91 30.97 -21.48
C GLN A 1 26.42 30.83 -21.75
N THR A 2 26.01 30.36 -22.93
CA THR A 2 24.59 30.29 -23.33
C THR A 2 23.99 28.92 -22.98
N LEU A 3 22.88 28.90 -22.26
CA LEU A 3 22.13 27.68 -21.93
C LEU A 3 21.20 27.32 -23.10
N HIS A 4 21.36 26.13 -23.66
CA HIS A 4 20.48 25.61 -24.72
C HIS A 4 19.57 24.51 -24.16
N LEU A 5 18.27 24.78 -24.10
CA LEU A 5 17.25 23.81 -23.68
C LEU A 5 16.70 23.03 -24.90
N TRP A 6 16.55 21.72 -24.77
CA TRP A 6 16.03 20.83 -25.82
C TRP A 6 14.87 19.96 -25.31
N PRO A 7 13.71 20.56 -24.99
CA PRO A 7 12.55 19.81 -24.51
C PRO A 7 11.90 18.99 -25.64
N ARG A 8 11.16 17.93 -25.28
CA ARG A 8 10.48 17.05 -26.26
C ARG A 8 9.39 17.75 -27.08
N PHE A 9 8.81 18.82 -26.56
CA PHE A 9 7.80 19.62 -27.26
C PHE A 9 8.41 20.66 -28.23
N ARG A 10 9.73 20.68 -28.37
CA ARG A 10 10.42 21.56 -29.31
C ARG A 10 10.13 21.12 -30.75
N MET A 11 9.82 22.06 -31.62
CA MET A 11 9.38 21.80 -32.99
C MET A 11 10.35 20.92 -33.78
N GLU A 12 11.64 21.22 -33.70
CA GLU A 12 12.69 20.47 -34.41
C GLU A 12 12.78 19.00 -33.92
N VAL A 13 12.55 18.78 -32.63
CA VAL A 13 12.54 17.45 -32.00
C VAL A 13 11.27 16.70 -32.38
N ILE A 14 10.10 17.35 -32.31
CA ILE A 14 8.82 16.77 -32.73
C ILE A 14 8.91 16.28 -34.18
N GLN A 15 9.38 17.12 -35.10
CA GLN A 15 9.51 16.77 -36.51
C GLN A 15 10.38 15.52 -36.72
N SER A 16 11.46 15.38 -35.95
CA SER A 16 12.33 14.20 -36.03
C SER A 16 11.66 12.91 -35.50
N ILE A 17 10.82 13.01 -34.48
CA ILE A 17 10.13 11.87 -33.84
C ILE A 17 8.88 11.47 -34.64
N GLU A 18 8.19 12.43 -35.24
CA GLU A 18 6.97 12.21 -36.03
C GLU A 18 7.22 11.43 -37.32
N CYS A 19 8.44 11.45 -37.85
CA CYS A 19 8.80 10.66 -39.03
C CYS A 19 8.52 9.15 -38.87
N ARG A 20 8.53 8.62 -37.64
CA ARG A 20 8.21 7.21 -37.39
C ARG A 20 7.60 7.01 -36.00
N ARG A 21 6.27 7.06 -35.92
CA ARG A 21 5.53 6.76 -34.69
C ARG A 21 5.32 5.24 -34.54
N PRO A 22 5.61 4.65 -33.37
CA PRO A 22 5.24 3.26 -33.09
C PRO A 22 3.72 3.14 -32.98
N ASP A 23 3.18 1.98 -33.36
CA ASP A 23 1.80 1.63 -33.04
C ASP A 23 1.71 1.28 -31.55
N VAL A 24 0.83 1.96 -30.82
CA VAL A 24 0.71 1.85 -29.36
C VAL A 24 -0.70 1.41 -29.02
N VAL A 25 -0.82 0.24 -28.42
CA VAL A 25 -2.08 -0.27 -27.86
C VAL A 25 -2.04 -0.08 -26.35
N GLU A 26 -2.89 0.80 -25.84
CA GLU A 26 -3.04 1.03 -24.40
C GLU A 26 -3.93 -0.03 -23.77
N ILE A 27 -3.41 -0.74 -22.76
CA ILE A 27 -4.15 -1.73 -21.99
C ILE A 27 -4.24 -1.20 -20.55
N CYS A 28 -5.47 -0.98 -20.08
CA CYS A 28 -5.75 -0.47 -18.74
C CYS A 28 -6.39 -1.57 -17.87
N PRO A 29 -5.60 -2.47 -17.28
CA PRO A 29 -6.13 -3.50 -16.39
C PRO A 29 -6.72 -2.84 -15.12
N ARG A 30 -7.91 -3.29 -14.73
CA ARG A 30 -8.56 -2.84 -13.49
C ARG A 30 -8.04 -3.66 -12.31
N LEU A 31 -7.96 -3.02 -11.15
CA LEU A 31 -7.72 -3.73 -9.90
C LEU A 31 -8.91 -4.62 -9.55
N THR A 32 -8.64 -5.76 -8.93
CA THR A 32 -9.70 -6.57 -8.32
C THR A 32 -10.31 -5.83 -7.13
N ASP A 33 -11.58 -6.10 -6.81
CA ASP A 33 -12.29 -5.42 -5.72
C ASP A 33 -11.55 -5.51 -4.38
N ARG A 34 -10.94 -6.67 -4.10
CA ARG A 34 -10.14 -6.90 -2.88
C ARG A 34 -8.86 -6.10 -2.88
N MET A 35 -8.17 -5.96 -4.02
CA MET A 35 -6.99 -5.12 -4.11
C MET A 35 -7.35 -3.63 -3.96
N ALA A 36 -8.45 -3.19 -4.54
CA ALA A 36 -8.95 -1.82 -4.37
C ALA A 36 -9.33 -1.52 -2.91
N GLN A 37 -9.98 -2.46 -2.20
CA GLN A 37 -10.27 -2.35 -0.77
C GLN A 37 -8.98 -2.23 0.06
N ILE A 38 -8.00 -3.10 -0.19
CA ILE A 38 -6.68 -3.06 0.47
C ILE A 38 -6.00 -1.71 0.24
N GLN A 39 -5.97 -1.22 -1.01
CA GLN A 39 -5.40 0.09 -1.36
C GLN A 39 -6.10 1.21 -0.59
N GLY A 40 -7.43 1.17 -0.49
CA GLY A 40 -8.21 2.12 0.30
C GLY A 40 -7.80 2.13 1.77
N TYR A 41 -7.76 0.95 2.41
CA TYR A 41 -7.37 0.84 3.81
C TYR A 41 -5.94 1.34 4.08
N VAL A 42 -4.98 1.02 3.21
CA VAL A 42 -3.60 1.49 3.36
C VAL A 42 -3.52 3.00 3.17
N THR A 43 -4.23 3.56 2.19
CA THR A 43 -4.29 5.02 1.97
C THR A 43 -4.90 5.76 3.16
N ASP A 44 -5.97 5.22 3.75
CA ASP A 44 -6.59 5.79 4.95
C ASP A 44 -5.64 5.78 6.14
N ILE A 45 -4.91 4.66 6.32
CA ILE A 45 -3.90 4.55 7.37
C ILE A 45 -2.77 5.57 7.13
N MET A 46 -2.28 5.70 5.89
CA MET A 46 -1.27 6.70 5.53
C MET A 46 -1.76 8.13 5.82
N ALA A 47 -3.02 8.44 5.55
CA ALA A 47 -3.61 9.73 5.84
C ALA A 47 -3.61 10.05 7.35
N GLN A 48 -3.92 9.05 8.18
CA GLN A 48 -3.87 9.17 9.64
C GLN A 48 -2.44 9.44 10.13
N VAL A 49 -1.47 8.64 9.69
CA VAL A 49 -0.05 8.80 10.05
C VAL A 49 0.48 10.17 9.59
N LEU A 50 0.08 10.64 8.41
CA LEU A 50 0.46 11.95 7.90
C LEU A 50 -0.12 13.10 8.72
N SER A 51 -1.40 13.00 9.11
CA SER A 51 -2.05 13.99 9.99
C SER A 51 -1.40 14.04 11.37
N GLU A 52 -1.03 12.89 11.91
CA GLU A 52 -0.33 12.78 13.19
C GLU A 52 1.08 13.41 13.11
N LEU A 53 1.81 13.13 12.03
CA LEU A 53 3.13 13.72 11.77
C LEU A 53 3.05 15.25 11.66
N GLN A 54 2.06 15.77 10.93
CA GLN A 54 1.82 17.22 10.82
C GLN A 54 1.51 17.83 12.19
N THR A 55 0.71 17.16 13.02
CA THR A 55 0.35 17.65 14.35
C THR A 55 1.57 17.67 15.28
N LYS A 56 2.39 16.62 15.28
CA LYS A 56 3.55 16.48 16.17
C LYS A 56 4.78 17.29 15.73
N SER A 57 4.86 17.72 14.47
CA SER A 57 6.06 18.39 13.93
C SER A 57 5.76 19.54 12.98
N ALA A 58 4.63 20.22 13.20
CA ALA A 58 4.16 21.35 12.39
C ALA A 58 5.25 22.39 12.11
N GLN A 59 6.03 22.78 13.12
CA GLN A 59 7.01 23.87 13.01
C GLN A 59 8.24 23.50 12.16
N THR A 60 8.71 22.25 12.24
CA THR A 60 9.90 21.79 11.50
C THR A 60 9.55 21.37 10.07
N ILE A 61 8.32 20.91 9.86
CA ILE A 61 7.86 20.34 8.58
C ILE A 61 6.99 21.33 7.79
N ALA A 62 6.74 22.55 8.31
CA ALA A 62 5.91 23.57 7.66
C ALA A 62 6.32 23.90 6.20
N ALA A 63 7.61 23.83 5.89
CA ALA A 63 8.12 24.10 4.55
C ALA A 63 7.83 22.95 3.55
N LEU A 64 7.54 21.74 4.04
CA LEU A 64 7.23 20.58 3.23
C LEU A 64 5.74 20.54 2.92
N HIS A 65 5.40 20.49 1.63
CA HIS A 65 4.05 20.26 1.17
C HIS A 65 3.67 18.79 1.38
N LEU A 66 3.25 18.46 2.61
CA LEU A 66 2.81 17.12 2.98
C LEU A 66 1.37 16.88 2.52
N SER A 67 1.22 16.05 1.49
CA SER A 67 -0.07 15.50 1.04
C SER A 67 0.05 14.02 0.72
N ILE A 68 -1.06 13.29 0.68
CA ILE A 68 -1.07 11.87 0.29
C ILE A 68 -0.45 11.70 -1.11
N GLU A 69 -0.82 12.57 -2.05
CA GLU A 69 -0.26 12.61 -3.41
C GLU A 69 1.27 12.73 -3.42
N SER A 70 1.83 13.57 -2.54
CA SER A 70 3.28 13.73 -2.42
C SER A 70 3.97 12.46 -1.91
N VAL A 71 3.34 11.73 -0.97
CA VAL A 71 3.88 10.46 -0.48
C VAL A 71 3.89 9.43 -1.61
N LEU A 72 2.83 9.40 -2.42
CA LEU A 72 2.70 8.46 -3.54
C LEU A 72 3.67 8.79 -4.70
N SER A 73 3.86 10.06 -5.04
CA SER A 73 4.61 10.52 -6.23
C SER A 73 6.11 10.15 -6.27
N GLY A 74 6.70 9.68 -5.18
CA GLY A 74 8.10 9.19 -5.18
C GLY A 74 9.09 10.15 -4.55
N ASP A 75 8.89 11.44 -4.77
CA ASP A 75 9.90 12.45 -4.47
C ASP A 75 9.90 12.93 -3.02
N LEU A 76 8.80 12.72 -2.27
CA LEU A 76 8.68 13.24 -0.91
C LEU A 76 9.83 12.80 0.00
N PHE A 77 10.18 11.51 0.07
CA PHE A 77 11.24 11.05 0.98
C PHE A 77 12.63 11.58 0.59
N LYS A 78 12.82 11.92 -0.69
CA LYS A 78 14.04 12.58 -1.17
C LYS A 78 14.03 14.04 -0.76
N THR A 79 12.96 14.78 -1.06
CA THR A 79 12.78 16.17 -0.64
C THR A 79 12.87 16.33 0.88
N MET A 80 12.29 15.41 1.65
CA MET A 80 12.42 15.40 3.11
C MET A 80 13.87 15.17 3.54
N ARG A 81 14.65 14.33 2.86
CA ARG A 81 16.07 14.17 3.20
C ARG A 81 16.85 15.45 2.94
N ASP A 82 16.58 16.13 1.83
CA ASP A 82 17.29 17.32 1.40
C ASP A 82 16.93 18.54 2.28
N GLU A 83 15.62 18.77 2.51
CA GLU A 83 15.10 19.91 3.28
C GLU A 83 15.22 19.71 4.80
N LEU A 84 14.98 18.48 5.27
CA LEU A 84 14.98 18.16 6.69
C LEU A 84 16.37 17.70 7.16
N GLY A 85 17.32 17.42 6.27
CA GLY A 85 18.70 17.05 6.61
C GLY A 85 19.36 17.97 7.64
N PRO A 86 19.28 19.31 7.48
CA PRO A 86 19.82 20.28 8.45
C PRO A 86 19.13 20.24 9.83
N SER A 87 17.83 19.95 9.89
CA SER A 87 17.01 19.97 11.11
C SER A 87 16.60 18.59 11.62
N TYR A 88 17.14 17.52 11.02
CA TYR A 88 16.73 16.13 11.30
C TYR A 88 16.99 15.73 12.75
N HIS A 89 18.06 16.26 13.35
CA HIS A 89 18.40 16.02 14.75
C HIS A 89 17.34 16.60 15.71
N THR A 90 16.69 17.71 15.33
CA THR A 90 15.67 18.41 16.13
C THR A 90 14.31 17.71 16.09
N LEU A 91 14.09 16.78 15.14
CA LEU A 91 12.83 16.05 15.07
C LEU A 91 12.64 15.12 16.27
N PRO A 92 11.41 15.06 16.82
CA PRO A 92 11.08 14.09 17.85
C PRO A 92 11.32 12.67 17.35
N VAL A 93 11.76 11.77 18.25
CA VAL A 93 11.92 10.34 17.93
C VAL A 93 10.61 9.74 17.40
N CYS A 94 9.47 10.17 17.94
CA CYS A 94 8.15 9.75 17.46
C CYS A 94 7.93 10.14 15.99
N SER A 95 8.29 11.37 15.59
CA SER A 95 8.12 11.82 14.20
C SER A 95 9.04 11.10 13.23
N LYS A 96 10.29 10.79 13.64
CA LYS A 96 11.20 9.97 12.84
C LYS A 96 10.61 8.59 12.57
N ARG A 97 9.96 7.99 13.57
CA ARG A 97 9.25 6.72 13.42
C ARG A 97 8.05 6.82 12.48
N LEU A 98 7.22 7.87 12.59
CA LEU A 98 6.10 8.08 11.67
C LEU A 98 6.56 8.22 10.21
N LEU A 99 7.74 8.80 9.95
CA LEU A 99 8.33 8.84 8.62
C LEU A 99 8.73 7.45 8.10
N GLU A 100 9.29 6.61 8.97
CA GLU A 100 9.60 5.21 8.63
C GLU A 100 8.33 4.40 8.39
N ASP A 101 7.28 4.61 9.19
CA ASP A 101 5.97 3.99 9.01
C ASP A 101 5.34 4.40 7.66
N LEU A 102 5.37 5.68 7.28
CA LEU A 102 4.91 6.15 5.96
C LEU A 102 5.67 5.47 4.81
N ARG A 103 6.98 5.26 4.98
CA ARG A 103 7.79 4.56 3.99
C ARG A 103 7.38 3.09 3.88
N CYS A 104 7.20 2.42 5.01
CA CYS A 104 6.74 1.03 5.04
C CYS A 104 5.36 0.86 4.39
N LEU A 105 4.42 1.77 4.65
CA LEU A 105 3.08 1.75 4.05
C LEU A 105 3.12 1.99 2.53
N LYS A 106 4.00 2.88 2.07
CA LYS A 106 4.24 3.06 0.64
C LYS A 106 4.81 1.80 -0.01
N ASP A 107 5.83 1.20 0.60
CA ASP A 107 6.44 -0.02 0.10
C ASP A 107 5.42 -1.18 0.10
N LEU A 108 4.53 -1.24 1.09
CA LEU A 108 3.41 -2.19 1.14
C LEU A 108 2.44 -2.00 -0.04
N LEU A 109 2.12 -0.75 -0.44
CA LEU A 109 1.32 -0.49 -1.64
C LEU A 109 2.03 -0.97 -2.92
N VAL A 110 3.34 -0.78 -3.04
CA VAL A 110 4.10 -1.27 -4.19
C VAL A 110 4.09 -2.79 -4.23
N LEU A 111 4.25 -3.46 -3.08
CA LEU A 111 4.18 -4.91 -2.97
C LEU A 111 2.82 -5.44 -3.42
N LEU A 112 1.71 -4.77 -3.07
CA LEU A 112 0.37 -5.17 -3.51
C LEU A 112 0.24 -5.37 -5.02
N TYR A 113 0.95 -4.56 -5.82
CA TYR A 113 0.90 -4.61 -7.28
C TYR A 113 1.99 -5.47 -7.93
N THR A 114 3.07 -5.75 -7.20
CA THR A 114 4.27 -6.37 -7.78
C THR A 114 4.44 -7.84 -7.39
N VAL A 115 3.89 -8.27 -6.25
CA VAL A 115 4.04 -9.63 -5.73
C VAL A 115 2.72 -10.40 -5.72
N ASP A 116 2.82 -11.72 -5.62
CA ASP A 116 1.65 -12.60 -5.51
C ASP A 116 0.93 -12.45 -4.16
N CYS A 117 -0.33 -12.88 -4.11
CA CYS A 117 -1.16 -12.70 -2.92
C CYS A 117 -0.65 -13.44 -1.68
N VAL A 118 0.07 -14.55 -1.84
CA VAL A 118 0.60 -15.34 -0.71
C VAL A 118 1.82 -14.65 -0.12
N ALA A 119 2.78 -14.26 -0.95
CA ALA A 119 3.95 -13.50 -0.50
C ALA A 119 3.55 -12.15 0.13
N PHE A 120 2.58 -11.45 -0.46
CA PHE A 120 2.04 -10.21 0.10
C PHE A 120 1.47 -10.43 1.51
N PHE A 121 0.66 -11.47 1.70
CA PHE A 121 0.04 -11.77 2.99
C PHE A 121 1.08 -12.14 4.05
N GLN A 122 2.06 -12.97 3.71
CA GLN A 122 3.18 -13.31 4.61
C GLN A 122 3.99 -12.08 5.00
N TYR A 123 4.28 -11.19 4.05
CA TYR A 123 4.97 -9.93 4.33
C TYR A 123 4.16 -9.06 5.29
N LEU A 124 2.84 -8.93 5.07
CA LEU A 124 1.95 -8.17 5.93
C LEU A 124 1.89 -8.73 7.36
N GLU A 125 1.80 -10.05 7.51
CA GLU A 125 1.84 -10.71 8.83
C GLU A 125 3.17 -10.46 9.55
N ASN A 126 4.29 -10.61 8.84
CA ASN A 126 5.62 -10.36 9.39
C ASN A 126 5.82 -8.89 9.78
N LEU A 127 5.32 -7.95 8.98
CA LEU A 127 5.38 -6.52 9.27
C LEU A 127 4.58 -6.18 10.54
N ILE A 128 3.36 -6.71 10.68
CA ILE A 128 2.51 -6.51 11.85
C ILE A 128 3.08 -7.20 13.09
N ALA A 129 3.64 -8.39 12.94
CA ALA A 129 4.32 -9.09 14.03
C ALA A 129 5.57 -8.32 14.50
N SER A 130 6.38 -7.82 13.57
CA SER A 130 7.61 -7.08 13.88
C SER A 130 7.32 -5.72 14.52
N SER A 131 6.29 -5.01 14.07
CA SER A 131 5.88 -3.74 14.66
C SER A 131 5.25 -3.86 16.05
N ARG A 132 4.70 -5.03 16.39
CA ARG A 132 4.29 -5.40 17.75
C ARG A 132 5.47 -5.88 18.60
N SER A 133 6.43 -6.56 17.97
CA SER A 133 7.56 -7.23 18.62
C SER A 133 8.84 -6.41 18.68
N SER A 134 8.88 -5.17 18.16
CA SER A 134 9.98 -4.21 18.36
C SER A 134 10.17 -3.79 19.84
N SER A 135 9.54 -4.54 20.74
CA SER A 135 9.94 -4.93 22.08
C SER A 135 11.46 -5.14 22.27
N GLY A 136 12.14 -4.05 22.63
CA GLY A 136 13.10 -4.05 23.74
C GLY A 136 14.52 -4.60 23.52
N VAL A 137 15.49 -3.69 23.39
CA VAL A 137 16.89 -3.91 23.83
C VAL A 137 17.34 -2.89 24.90
N THR A 138 16.54 -1.87 25.20
CA THR A 138 16.83 -0.87 26.25
C THR A 138 15.55 -0.56 27.00
N GLY A 139 15.58 -0.60 28.34
CA GLY A 139 14.42 -0.52 29.25
C GLY A 139 13.62 0.79 29.25
N LEU A 140 13.19 1.23 28.07
CA LEU A 140 12.20 2.28 27.85
C LEU A 140 11.06 1.65 27.06
N ASP A 141 9.93 1.35 27.70
CA ASP A 141 8.59 1.62 27.16
C ASP A 141 8.45 1.56 25.63
N PRO A 142 8.54 0.41 24.90
CA PRO A 142 8.46 0.45 23.45
C PRO A 142 7.03 0.85 23.03
N ILE A 143 6.90 2.05 22.47
CA ILE A 143 5.64 2.54 21.90
C ILE A 143 5.38 1.72 20.63
N PRO A 144 4.30 0.92 20.54
CA PRO A 144 3.98 0.19 19.30
C PRO A 144 3.63 1.19 18.18
N ALA A 145 3.74 0.76 16.93
CA ALA A 145 3.37 1.63 15.81
C ALA A 145 1.85 1.84 15.85
N GLU A 146 1.42 3.08 16.05
CA GLU A 146 0.03 3.43 16.36
C GLU A 146 -0.93 2.97 15.26
N TRP A 147 -0.48 3.05 14.00
CA TRP A 147 -1.23 2.62 12.83
C TRP A 147 -1.59 1.12 12.84
N VAL A 148 -0.80 0.28 13.50
CA VAL A 148 -1.04 -1.17 13.56
C VAL A 148 -2.25 -1.51 14.43
N LEU A 149 -2.61 -0.61 15.35
CA LEU A 149 -3.72 -0.76 16.29
C LEU A 149 -5.05 -0.25 15.72
N THR A 150 -5.04 0.40 14.55
CA THR A 150 -6.23 0.94 13.91
C THR A 150 -7.18 -0.17 13.43
N SER A 151 -8.49 0.10 13.47
CA SER A 151 -9.53 -0.78 12.91
C SER A 151 -9.33 -1.07 11.41
N ASN A 152 -8.79 -0.12 10.65
CA ASN A 152 -8.44 -0.30 9.24
C ASN A 152 -7.37 -1.38 9.04
N THR A 153 -6.42 -1.53 9.97
CA THR A 153 -5.40 -2.59 9.92
C THR A 153 -6.02 -3.97 10.11
N SER A 154 -7.04 -4.08 10.96
CA SER A 154 -7.78 -5.33 11.13
C SER A 154 -8.57 -5.70 9.86
N LYS A 155 -9.21 -4.73 9.21
CA LYS A 155 -9.92 -4.92 7.92
C LYS A 155 -8.95 -5.27 6.79
N LEU A 156 -7.80 -4.60 6.74
CA LEU A 156 -6.70 -4.89 5.81
C LEU A 156 -6.25 -6.35 5.95
N MET A 157 -5.99 -6.80 7.17
CA MET A 157 -5.58 -8.18 7.44
C MET A 157 -6.65 -9.20 7.01
N ALA A 158 -7.92 -8.94 7.34
CA ALA A 158 -9.04 -9.80 6.94
C ALA A 158 -9.17 -9.90 5.40
N THR A 159 -9.10 -8.78 4.71
CA THR A 159 -9.21 -8.71 3.23
C THR A 159 -8.03 -9.38 2.54
N ALA A 160 -6.81 -9.21 3.08
CA ALA A 160 -5.62 -9.89 2.58
C ALA A 160 -5.70 -11.41 2.79
N ARG A 161 -6.22 -11.85 3.94
CA ARG A 161 -6.48 -13.26 4.24
C ARG A 161 -7.50 -13.86 3.27
N GLU A 162 -8.57 -13.14 2.96
CA GLU A 162 -9.56 -13.58 1.98
C GLU A 162 -8.93 -13.84 0.61
N ARG A 163 -8.02 -12.99 0.14
CA ARG A 163 -7.34 -13.19 -1.15
C ARG A 163 -6.56 -14.50 -1.25
N VAL A 164 -6.05 -15.02 -0.13
CA VAL A 164 -5.28 -16.27 -0.08
C VAL A 164 -6.20 -17.47 0.10
N PHE A 165 -7.14 -17.41 1.04
CA PHE A 165 -7.89 -18.58 1.49
C PHE A 165 -9.26 -18.77 0.79
N MET A 166 -9.72 -17.85 -0.07
CA MET A 166 -11.03 -17.94 -0.71
C MET A 166 -11.24 -19.20 -1.59
N ILE A 167 -10.17 -19.78 -2.14
CA ILE A 167 -10.25 -21.03 -2.92
C ILE A 167 -10.84 -22.18 -2.07
N SER A 168 -10.55 -22.20 -0.76
CA SER A 168 -11.06 -23.23 0.15
C SER A 168 -12.56 -23.09 0.43
N ARG A 169 -13.10 -21.87 0.45
CA ARG A 169 -14.53 -21.62 0.70
C ARG A 169 -15.39 -21.86 -0.53
N LYS A 170 -14.93 -21.44 -1.71
CA LYS A 170 -15.67 -21.66 -2.96
C LYS A 170 -15.77 -23.16 -3.28
N ARG A 171 -14.65 -23.91 -3.20
CA ARG A 171 -14.68 -25.38 -3.34
C ARG A 171 -15.52 -26.08 -2.28
N LYS A 172 -15.54 -25.57 -1.05
CA LYS A 172 -16.36 -26.14 0.03
C LYS A 172 -17.85 -25.89 -0.20
N ALA A 173 -18.23 -24.68 -0.62
CA ALA A 173 -19.62 -24.35 -0.94
C ALA A 173 -20.12 -25.07 -2.21
N GLU A 174 -19.26 -25.23 -3.22
CA GLU A 174 -19.57 -26.04 -4.42
C GLU A 174 -19.74 -27.52 -4.06
N ALA A 175 -18.88 -28.08 -3.19
CA ALA A 175 -19.01 -29.46 -2.73
C ALA A 175 -20.22 -29.69 -1.80
N GLU A 176 -20.61 -28.70 -1.00
CA GLU A 176 -21.83 -28.76 -0.16
C GLU A 176 -23.10 -28.68 -1.01
N ALA A 177 -23.11 -27.86 -2.07
CA ALA A 177 -24.24 -27.77 -3.01
C ALA A 177 -24.39 -29.05 -3.86
N GLU A 178 -23.28 -29.64 -4.33
CA GLU A 178 -23.30 -30.91 -5.07
C GLU A 178 -23.83 -32.07 -4.20
N ALA A 179 -23.54 -32.08 -2.90
CA ALA A 179 -24.07 -33.09 -1.98
C ALA A 179 -25.58 -32.94 -1.71
N GLU A 180 -26.09 -31.70 -1.61
CA GLU A 180 -27.52 -31.44 -1.44
C GLU A 180 -28.33 -31.84 -2.69
N ASP A 181 -27.79 -31.60 -3.90
CA ASP A 181 -28.41 -32.03 -5.16
C ASP A 181 -28.45 -33.57 -5.30
N GLU A 182 -27.39 -34.27 -4.86
CA GLU A 182 -27.34 -35.74 -4.84
C GLU A 182 -28.34 -36.34 -3.84
N ASP A 183 -28.48 -35.77 -2.64
CA ASP A 183 -29.44 -36.23 -1.63
C ASP A 183 -30.90 -36.04 -2.11
N GLU A 184 -31.23 -34.91 -2.77
CA GLU A 184 -32.56 -34.68 -3.36
C GLU A 184 -32.88 -35.62 -4.52
N GLU A 185 -31.90 -35.96 -5.36
CA GLU A 185 -32.09 -36.91 -6.45
C GLU A 185 -32.31 -38.34 -5.92
N GLN A 186 -31.62 -38.71 -4.85
CA GLN A 186 -31.76 -40.01 -4.20
C GLN A 186 -33.12 -40.17 -3.51
N GLU A 187 -33.62 -39.16 -2.80
CA GLU A 187 -34.97 -39.16 -2.23
C GLU A 187 -36.06 -39.27 -3.32
N ARG A 188 -35.88 -38.63 -4.49
CA ARG A 188 -36.83 -38.74 -5.61
C ARG A 188 -36.88 -40.14 -6.21
N LEU A 189 -35.76 -40.86 -6.22
CA LEU A 189 -35.67 -42.23 -6.71
C LEU A 189 -36.21 -43.26 -5.72
N GLU A 190 -36.15 -43.00 -4.41
CA GLU A 190 -36.72 -43.88 -3.38
C GLU A 190 -38.25 -43.80 -3.25
N VAL A 191 -38.86 -42.71 -3.72
CA VAL A 191 -40.32 -42.48 -3.68
C VAL A 191 -41.05 -43.07 -4.91
N LEU A 192 -40.32 -43.53 -5.94
CA LEU A 192 -40.84 -44.19 -7.15
C LEU A 192 -40.88 -45.72 -7.03
#